data_AF-A0A841Z869-F1
#
_entry.id   AF-A0A841Z869-F1
#
_cell.length_a   1.000
_cell.length_b   1.000
_cell.length_c   1.000
_cell.angle_alpha   90.00
_cell.angle_beta   90.00
_cell.angle_gamma   90.00
#
_symmetry.space_group_name_H-M   'P 1'
#
loop_
_entity.id
_entity.type
_entity.pdbx_description
1 polymer ?
#
loop_
_entity_poly.entity_id
_entity_poly.type
_entity_poly.pdbx_seq_one_letter_code
_entity_poly.pdbx_strand_id
1 'polypeptide(L)'
;MRIIKQSANVLFSIIRICLGFSWFHEGWFKIQAKFDISGLVPSVLANTDSPDWYKTFMETVVAPNTGLFNILIPWGELLVGLGLITGILTLPALVFGIFMGINYWLADMIYIYPLQLAVGIVLVLTIHQANYFSLTNVYKIWHKKRHAKAGDNP
;
A
#
# COMPACT_ATOMS: atom_id res chain seq x y z
N MET A 1 -14.30 10.72 26.48
CA MET A 1 -14.26 9.59 25.51
C MET A 1 -14.44 9.99 24.04
N ARG A 2 -15.34 10.92 23.69
CA ARG A 2 -15.65 11.29 22.28
C ARG A 2 -14.50 11.99 21.55
N ILE A 3 -13.77 12.88 22.23
CA ILE A 3 -12.63 13.63 21.66
C ILE A 3 -11.50 12.67 21.24
N ILE A 4 -11.14 11.72 22.12
CA ILE A 4 -10.07 10.73 21.86
C ILE A 4 -10.37 9.90 20.60
N LYS A 5 -11.62 9.44 20.43
CA LYS A 5 -12.04 8.68 19.24
C LYS A 5 -11.93 9.51 17.96
N GLN A 6 -12.31 10.78 18.02
CA GLN A 6 -12.24 11.68 16.86
C GLN A 6 -10.79 11.99 16.48
N SER A 7 -9.92 12.24 17.46
CA SER A 7 -8.49 12.45 17.20
C SER A 7 -7.84 11.22 16.57
N ALA A 8 -8.17 10.01 17.03
CA ALA A 8 -7.67 8.77 16.44
C ALA A 8 -8.10 8.62 14.97
N ASN A 9 -9.37 8.92 14.64
CA ASN A 9 -9.87 8.86 13.27
C ASN A 9 -9.11 9.80 12.33
N VAL A 10 -8.85 11.04 12.77
CA VAL A 10 -8.07 12.01 12.00
C VAL A 10 -6.64 11.50 11.82
N LEU A 11 -5.99 11.10 12.91
CA LEU A 11 -4.60 10.65 12.90
C LEU A 11 -4.38 9.49 11.94
N PHE A 12 -5.15 8.40 12.07
CA PHE A 12 -4.97 7.22 11.23
C PHE A 12 -5.38 7.45 9.77
N SER A 13 -6.31 8.38 9.51
CA SER A 13 -6.62 8.80 8.14
C SER A 13 -5.45 9.54 7.50
N ILE A 14 -4.75 10.41 8.24
CA ILE A 14 -3.54 11.10 7.76
C ILE A 14 -2.42 10.10 7.52
N ILE A 15 -2.15 9.19 8.47
CA ILE A 15 -1.12 8.16 8.33
C ILE A 15 -1.39 7.29 7.08
N ARG A 16 -2.63 6.89 6.85
CA ARG A 16 -3.05 6.16 5.64
C ARG A 16 -2.70 6.93 4.37
N ILE A 17 -3.03 8.22 4.32
CA ILE A 17 -2.76 9.08 3.15
C ILE A 17 -1.25 9.23 2.94
N CYS A 18 -0.46 9.46 4.00
CA CYS A 18 1.00 9.57 3.90
C CYS A 18 1.65 8.27 3.40
N LEU A 19 1.22 7.12 3.93
CA LEU A 19 1.67 5.81 3.43
C LEU A 19 1.30 5.66 1.94
N GLY A 20 0.08 6.04 1.56
CA GLY A 20 -0.37 6.03 0.18
C GLY A 20 0.47 6.90 -0.75
N PHE A 21 0.84 8.12 -0.33
CA PHE A 21 1.75 8.98 -1.09
C PHE A 21 3.13 8.36 -1.27
N SER A 22 3.65 7.69 -0.23
CA SER A 22 4.94 7.01 -0.32
C SER A 22 4.91 5.89 -1.38
N TRP A 23 3.92 5.00 -1.36
CA TRP A 23 3.76 3.96 -2.39
C TRP A 23 3.51 4.52 -3.78
N PHE A 24 2.68 5.56 -3.90
CA PHE A 24 2.41 6.23 -5.16
C PHE A 24 3.69 6.80 -5.77
N HIS A 25 4.50 7.47 -4.96
CA HIS A 25 5.76 8.06 -5.39
C HIS A 25 6.75 7.01 -5.89
N GLU A 26 6.93 5.90 -5.16
CA GLU A 26 7.81 4.78 -5.57
C GLU A 26 7.36 4.17 -6.90
N GLY A 27 6.07 3.84 -7.02
CA GLY A 27 5.51 3.25 -8.24
C GLY A 27 5.63 4.19 -9.44
N TRP A 28 5.31 5.46 -9.24
CA TRP A 28 5.42 6.48 -10.28
C TRP A 28 6.87 6.68 -10.74
N PHE A 29 7.80 6.78 -9.79
CA PHE A 29 9.23 6.88 -10.08
C PHE A 29 9.73 5.67 -10.86
N LYS A 30 9.33 4.45 -10.48
CA LYS A 30 9.70 3.22 -11.19
C LYS A 30 9.15 3.16 -12.61
N ILE A 31 7.93 3.65 -12.85
CA ILE A 31 7.37 3.76 -14.21
C ILE A 31 8.20 4.74 -15.04
N GLN A 32 8.52 5.92 -14.51
CA GLN A 32 9.31 6.94 -15.21
C GLN A 32 10.74 6.46 -15.50
N ALA A 33 11.35 5.78 -14.55
CA ALA A 33 12.72 5.27 -14.64
C ALA A 33 12.83 3.99 -15.49
N LYS A 34 11.73 3.49 -16.07
CA LYS A 34 11.67 2.20 -16.80
C LYS A 34 12.26 1.07 -15.97
N PHE A 35 11.71 0.87 -14.78
CA PHE A 35 12.13 -0.15 -13.82
C PHE A 35 12.44 -1.50 -14.47
N ASP A 36 13.57 -2.08 -14.06
CA ASP A 36 13.99 -3.41 -14.48
C ASP A 36 14.50 -4.22 -13.27
N ILE A 37 13.84 -5.34 -13.00
CA ILE A 37 14.17 -6.27 -11.94
C ILE A 37 15.38 -7.16 -12.28
N SER A 38 15.81 -7.21 -13.55
CA SER A 38 16.90 -8.08 -13.99
C SER A 38 18.20 -7.87 -13.18
N GLY A 39 18.50 -6.63 -12.78
CA GLY A 39 19.64 -6.30 -11.93
C GLY A 39 19.46 -6.68 -10.46
N LEU A 40 18.22 -6.83 -9.99
CA LEU A 40 17.93 -7.21 -8.61
C LEU A 40 18.16 -8.70 -8.37
N VAL A 41 17.82 -9.56 -9.32
CA VAL A 41 17.99 -11.02 -9.19
C VAL A 41 19.42 -11.41 -8.78
N PRO A 42 20.50 -11.03 -9.49
CA PRO A 42 21.86 -11.40 -9.10
C PRO A 42 22.26 -10.77 -7.75
N SER A 43 21.75 -9.57 -7.44
CA SER A 43 22.01 -8.90 -6.16
C SER A 43 21.45 -9.70 -4.98
N VAL A 44 20.23 -10.23 -5.13
CA VAL A 44 19.59 -11.09 -4.11
C VAL A 44 20.29 -12.44 -3.99
N LEU A 45 20.72 -13.04 -5.10
CA LEU A 45 21.44 -14.32 -5.06
C LEU A 45 22.78 -14.21 -4.34
N ALA A 46 23.48 -13.08 -4.51
CA ALA A 46 24.81 -12.85 -3.97
C ALA A 46 24.83 -12.36 -2.51
N ASN A 47 23.74 -11.78 -1.99
CA ASN A 47 23.71 -11.26 -0.63
C ASN A 47 23.70 -12.39 0.42
N THR A 48 23.91 -12.05 1.69
CA THR A 48 23.84 -13.01 2.81
C THR A 48 22.53 -12.94 3.58
N ASP A 49 21.77 -11.85 3.40
CA ASP A 49 20.61 -11.53 4.23
C ASP A 49 19.31 -12.18 3.73
N SER A 50 19.23 -12.48 2.42
CA SER A 50 18.07 -13.17 1.86
C SER A 50 18.09 -14.67 2.18
N PRO A 51 16.97 -15.24 2.67
CA PRO A 51 16.88 -16.68 2.89
C PRO A 51 17.06 -17.50 1.61
N ASP A 52 17.66 -18.69 1.71
CA ASP A 52 17.95 -19.55 0.55
C ASP A 52 16.70 -19.91 -0.26
N TRP A 53 15.57 -20.18 0.41
CA TRP A 53 14.31 -20.46 -0.28
C TRP A 53 13.83 -19.28 -1.13
N TYR A 54 14.11 -18.04 -0.68
CA TYR A 54 13.73 -16.83 -1.42
C TYR A 54 14.68 -16.60 -2.58
N LYS A 55 15.98 -16.89 -2.41
CA LYS A 55 16.95 -16.91 -3.52
C LYS A 55 16.54 -17.92 -4.60
N THR A 56 16.12 -19.13 -4.23
CA THR A 56 15.58 -20.11 -5.18
C THR A 56 14.33 -19.58 -5.89
N PHE A 57 13.41 -18.90 -5.20
CA PHE A 57 12.26 -18.25 -5.83
C PHE A 57 12.69 -17.17 -6.84
N MET A 58 13.65 -16.32 -6.48
CA MET A 58 14.18 -15.28 -7.36
C MET A 58 14.81 -15.89 -8.62
N GLU A 59 15.56 -16.99 -8.49
CA GLU A 59 16.20 -17.68 -9.61
C GLU A 59 15.19 -18.43 -10.51
N THR A 60 14.26 -19.17 -9.90
CA THR A 60 13.39 -20.11 -10.64
C THR A 60 12.09 -19.50 -11.12
N VAL A 61 11.61 -18.44 -10.47
CA VAL A 61 10.32 -17.79 -10.81
C VAL A 61 10.55 -16.39 -11.35
N VAL A 62 11.34 -15.56 -10.66
CA VAL A 62 11.48 -14.15 -11.05
C VAL A 62 12.39 -13.98 -12.26
N ALA A 63 13.55 -14.64 -12.28
CA ALA A 63 14.52 -14.55 -13.38
C ALA A 63 13.96 -14.95 -14.76
N PRO A 64 13.17 -16.04 -14.91
CA PRO A 64 12.57 -16.35 -16.20
C PRO A 64 11.38 -15.46 -16.58
N ASN A 65 10.80 -14.71 -15.62
CA ASN A 65 9.60 -13.91 -15.82
C ASN A 65 9.81 -12.40 -15.58
N THR A 66 11.03 -11.88 -15.78
CA THR A 66 11.38 -10.48 -15.49
C THR A 66 10.43 -9.47 -16.15
N GLY A 67 10.03 -9.70 -17.40
CA GLY A 67 9.10 -8.83 -18.12
C GLY A 67 7.75 -8.67 -17.41
N LEU A 68 7.25 -9.73 -16.76
CA LEU A 68 6.03 -9.67 -15.96
C LEU A 68 6.23 -8.82 -14.70
N PHE A 69 7.31 -9.07 -13.95
CA PHE A 69 7.61 -8.34 -12.72
C PHE A 69 7.95 -6.86 -12.96
N ASN A 70 8.54 -6.53 -14.10
CA ASN A 70 8.80 -5.15 -14.54
C ASN A 70 7.52 -4.34 -14.72
N ILE A 71 6.38 -5.00 -14.95
CA ILE A 71 5.06 -4.37 -15.02
C ILE A 71 4.37 -4.46 -13.65
N LEU A 72 4.29 -5.66 -13.06
CA LEU A 72 3.52 -5.88 -11.84
C LEU A 72 4.00 -5.04 -10.66
N ILE A 73 5.32 -4.89 -10.48
CA ILE A 73 5.87 -4.16 -9.34
C ILE A 73 5.51 -2.68 -9.43
N PRO A 74 5.92 -1.90 -10.46
CA PRO A 74 5.66 -0.47 -10.48
C PRO A 74 4.17 -0.13 -10.48
N TRP A 75 3.36 -0.89 -11.22
CA TRP A 75 1.91 -0.69 -11.25
C TRP A 75 1.24 -1.11 -9.94
N GLY A 76 1.71 -2.19 -9.31
CA GLY A 76 1.24 -2.62 -7.99
C GLY A 76 1.45 -1.53 -6.93
N GLU A 77 2.65 -0.95 -6.89
CA GLU A 77 2.98 0.16 -5.99
C GLU A 77 2.10 1.39 -6.23
N LEU A 78 1.96 1.78 -7.49
CA LEU A 78 1.13 2.93 -7.89
C LEU A 78 -0.33 2.73 -7.46
N LEU A 79 -0.90 1.56 -7.73
CA LEU A 79 -2.29 1.23 -7.41
C LEU A 79 -2.53 1.10 -5.90
N VAL A 80 -1.57 0.53 -5.15
CA VAL A 80 -1.60 0.54 -3.68
C VAL A 80 -1.61 1.98 -3.18
N GLY A 81 -0.73 2.83 -3.70
CA GLY A 81 -0.69 4.25 -3.35
C GLY A 81 -2.02 4.95 -3.59
N LEU A 82 -2.60 4.79 -4.78
CA LEU A 82 -3.91 5.36 -5.12
C LEU A 82 -5.04 4.82 -4.24
N GLY A 83 -5.06 3.53 -3.96
CA GLY A 83 -6.05 2.90 -3.08
C GLY A 83 -5.97 3.45 -1.66
N LEU A 84 -4.76 3.66 -1.15
CA LEU A 84 -4.50 4.24 0.16
C LEU A 84 -4.73 5.75 0.24
N ILE A 85 -4.49 6.52 -0.81
CA ILE A 85 -4.80 7.97 -0.82
C ILE A 85 -6.32 8.16 -0.83
N THR A 86 -7.00 7.54 -1.80
CA THR A 86 -8.46 7.70 -2.02
C THR A 86 -9.29 7.06 -0.90
N GLY A 87 -8.82 5.94 -0.34
CA GLY A 87 -9.54 5.17 0.67
C GLY A 87 -10.70 4.36 0.12
N ILE A 88 -10.74 4.15 -1.20
CA ILE A 88 -11.79 3.35 -1.86
C ILE A 88 -11.55 1.86 -1.61
N LEU A 89 -10.28 1.42 -1.67
CA LEU A 89 -9.86 0.03 -1.53
C LEU A 89 -8.79 -0.12 -0.44
N THR A 90 -8.97 0.52 0.71
CA THR A 90 -7.94 0.58 1.77
C THR A 90 -7.47 -0.80 2.21
N LEU A 91 -8.39 -1.74 2.50
CA LEU A 91 -7.98 -3.08 2.97
C LEU A 91 -7.18 -3.85 1.90
N PRO A 92 -7.67 -4.01 0.65
CA PRO A 92 -6.87 -4.60 -0.42
C PRO A 92 -5.52 -3.91 -0.61
N ALA A 93 -5.50 -2.58 -0.64
CA ALA A 93 -4.26 -1.82 -0.83
C ALA A 93 -3.25 -2.06 0.31
N LEU A 94 -3.71 -2.11 1.57
CA LEU A 94 -2.85 -2.46 2.71
C LEU A 94 -2.32 -3.90 2.61
N VAL A 95 -3.16 -4.86 2.26
CA VAL A 95 -2.76 -6.28 2.13
C VAL A 95 -1.70 -6.44 1.04
N PHE A 96 -1.92 -5.84 -0.14
CA PHE A 96 -0.94 -5.88 -1.23
C PHE A 96 0.34 -5.09 -0.90
N GLY A 97 0.22 -3.93 -0.25
CA GLY A 97 1.38 -3.16 0.19
C GLY A 97 2.22 -3.92 1.22
N ILE A 98 1.59 -4.61 2.17
CA ILE A 98 2.27 -5.50 3.12
C ILE A 98 2.95 -6.66 2.38
N PHE A 99 2.26 -7.31 1.45
CA PHE A 99 2.84 -8.39 0.65
C PHE A 99 4.07 -7.92 -0.14
N MET A 100 4.01 -6.78 -0.83
CA MET A 100 5.15 -6.21 -1.53
C MET A 100 6.27 -5.81 -0.55
N GLY A 101 5.93 -5.19 0.59
CA GLY A 101 6.89 -4.82 1.63
C GLY A 101 7.65 -6.01 2.22
N ILE A 102 6.99 -7.16 2.39
CA ILE A 102 7.64 -8.41 2.79
C ILE A 102 8.63 -8.86 1.70
N ASN A 103 8.23 -8.84 0.42
CA ASN A 103 9.12 -9.21 -0.68
C ASN A 103 10.34 -8.27 -0.78
N TYR A 104 10.16 -6.96 -0.56
CA TYR A 104 11.29 -6.02 -0.54
C TYR A 104 12.23 -6.27 0.62
N TRP A 105 11.71 -6.57 1.81
CA TRP A 105 12.56 -6.95 2.92
C TRP A 105 13.31 -8.26 2.62
N LEU A 106 12.63 -9.27 2.09
CA LEU A 106 13.27 -10.53 1.70
C LEU A 106 14.30 -10.35 0.58
N ALA A 107 14.14 -9.34 -0.28
CA ALA A 107 15.09 -8.95 -1.31
C ALA A 107 16.19 -8.00 -0.81
N ASP A 108 16.33 -7.83 0.51
CA ASP A 108 17.35 -7.00 1.16
C ASP A 108 17.25 -5.49 0.79
N MET A 109 16.04 -5.02 0.51
CA MET A 109 15.76 -3.61 0.33
C MET A 109 15.32 -2.98 1.66
N ILE A 110 16.27 -2.46 2.45
CA ILE A 110 16.01 -2.05 3.85
C ILE A 110 15.65 -0.56 4.02
N TYR A 111 15.89 0.30 3.03
CA TYR A 111 15.82 1.76 3.21
C TYR A 111 14.49 2.28 3.79
N ILE A 112 13.38 2.17 3.05
CA ILE A 112 12.07 2.72 3.46
C ILE A 112 11.02 1.62 3.71
N TYR A 113 11.24 0.43 3.16
CA TYR A 113 10.26 -0.64 3.10
C TYR A 113 9.89 -1.26 4.47
N PRO A 114 10.81 -1.45 5.44
CA PRO A 114 10.44 -1.93 6.77
C PRO A 114 9.49 -0.97 7.51
N LEU A 115 9.68 0.34 7.34
CA LEU A 115 8.79 1.35 7.93
C LEU A 115 7.41 1.31 7.25
N GLN A 116 7.35 1.25 5.92
CA GLN A 116 6.09 1.12 5.19
C GLN A 116 5.32 -0.14 5.60
N LEU A 117 6.03 -1.26 5.77
CA LEU A 117 5.46 -2.52 6.24
C LEU A 117 4.86 -2.39 7.64
N ALA A 118 5.63 -1.84 8.59
CA ALA A 118 5.16 -1.64 9.97
C ALA A 118 3.92 -0.73 10.03
N VAL A 119 3.95 0.39 9.31
CA VAL A 119 2.80 1.30 9.21
C VAL A 119 1.61 0.60 8.56
N GLY A 120 1.83 -0.19 7.51
CA GLY A 120 0.79 -0.99 6.86
C GLY A 120 0.09 -1.93 7.84
N ILE A 121 0.85 -2.68 8.65
CA ILE A 121 0.30 -3.59 9.67
C ILE A 121 -0.52 -2.81 10.70
N VAL A 122 0.00 -1.69 11.22
CA VAL A 122 -0.73 -0.84 12.16
C VAL A 122 -2.04 -0.33 11.56
N LEU A 123 -2.04 0.07 10.29
CA LEU A 123 -3.24 0.53 9.59
C LEU A 123 -4.27 -0.58 9.35
N VAL A 124 -3.84 -1.83 9.18
CA VAL A 124 -4.77 -2.99 9.14
C VAL A 124 -5.45 -3.15 10.50
N LEU A 125 -4.70 -3.08 11.59
CA LEU A 125 -5.24 -3.17 12.95
C LEU A 125 -6.16 -1.99 13.32
N THR A 126 -5.94 -0.83 12.69
CA THR A 126 -6.67 0.42 12.95
C THR A 126 -7.57 0.84 11.78
N ILE A 127 -8.00 -0.15 10.98
CA ILE A 127 -8.65 0.11 9.69
C ILE A 127 -9.95 0.90 9.80
N HIS A 128 -10.69 0.74 10.91
CA HIS A 128 -11.90 1.52 11.16
C HIS A 128 -11.60 3.01 11.33
N GLN A 129 -10.53 3.35 12.04
CA GLN A 129 -10.08 4.73 12.23
C GLN A 129 -9.50 5.30 10.94
N ALA A 130 -8.67 4.52 10.24
CA ALA A 130 -8.02 4.91 8.99
C ALA A 130 -9.02 5.20 7.85
N ASN A 131 -10.16 4.50 7.84
CA ASN A 131 -11.21 4.69 6.83
C ASN A 131 -12.21 5.79 7.16
N TYR A 132 -12.13 6.44 8.31
CA TYR A 132 -13.13 7.43 8.71
C TYR A 132 -13.25 8.57 7.69
N PHE A 133 -12.12 9.11 7.22
CA PHE A 133 -12.06 10.11 6.14
C PHE A 133 -11.67 9.49 4.78
N SER A 134 -12.23 8.31 4.46
CA SER A 134 -12.15 7.75 3.10
C SER A 134 -13.21 8.38 2.18
N LEU A 135 -12.92 8.46 0.88
CA LEU A 135 -13.91 8.92 -0.11
C LEU A 135 -15.20 8.10 -0.04
N THR A 136 -15.10 6.79 0.19
CA THR A 136 -16.24 5.88 0.33
C THR A 136 -17.15 6.25 1.51
N ASN A 137 -16.57 6.52 2.68
CA ASN A 137 -17.35 6.84 3.87
C ASN A 137 -17.90 8.26 3.83
N VAL A 138 -17.12 9.23 3.34
CA VAL A 138 -17.60 10.61 3.15
C VAL A 138 -18.76 10.63 2.15
N TYR A 139 -18.64 9.91 1.03
CA TYR A 139 -19.70 9.77 0.05
C TYR A 139 -20.97 9.16 0.64
N LYS A 140 -20.86 8.07 1.42
CA LYS A 140 -22.00 7.43 2.09
C LYS A 140 -22.70 8.37 3.07
N ILE A 141 -21.95 9.12 3.88
CA ILE A 141 -22.51 10.09 4.84
C ILE A 141 -23.23 11.22 4.11
N TRP A 142 -22.61 11.76 3.05
CA TRP A 142 -23.19 12.82 2.25
C TRP A 142 -24.48 12.36 1.55
N HIS A 143 -24.47 11.19 0.92
CA HIS A 143 -25.63 10.60 0.24
C HIS A 143 -26.80 10.35 1.22
N LYS A 144 -26.53 9.78 2.40
CA LYS A 144 -27.56 9.53 3.43
C LYS A 144 -28.21 10.82 3.93
N LYS A 145 -27.42 11.89 4.15
CA LYS A 145 -27.95 13.19 4.58
C LYS A 145 -28.83 13.86 3.53
N ARG A 146 -28.51 13.68 2.24
CA ARG A 146 -29.27 14.26 1.13
C ARG A 146 -30.67 13.66 1.02
N HIS A 147 -30.80 12.34 1.15
CA HIS A 147 -32.10 11.65 1.10
C HIS A 147 -32.95 11.84 2.36
N ALA A 148 -32.33 11.95 3.54
CA ALA A 148 -33.07 12.28 4.76
C ALA A 148 -33.77 13.65 4.65
N LYS A 149 -33.11 14.65 4.05
CA LYS A 149 -33.72 15.97 3.80
C LYS A 149 -34.78 15.98 2.69
N ALA A 150 -34.81 14.97 1.82
CA ALA A 150 -35.76 14.88 0.72
C ALA A 150 -37.07 14.17 1.10
N GLY A 151 -37.06 13.32 2.14
CA GLY A 151 -38.25 12.65 2.68
C GLY A 151 -39.05 13.47 3.71
N ASP A 152 -38.52 14.62 4.12
CA ASP A 152 -39.15 15.54 5.09
C ASP A 152 -39.86 16.73 4.40
N ASN A 153 -40.07 16.69 3.07
CA ASN A 153 -40.90 17.69 2.39
C ASN A 153 -42.38 17.23 2.38
N PRO A 154 -43.31 18.02 2.96
CA PRO A 154 -44.75 17.72 2.96
C PRO A 154 -45.37 17.75 1.55
#